data_AF-A0A1B6EF41-F1
#
_entry.id   AF-A0A1B6EF41-F1
#
_cell.length_a   1.000
_cell.length_b   1.000
_cell.length_c   1.000
_cell.angle_alpha   90.00
_cell.angle_beta   90.00
_cell.angle_gamma   90.00
#
_symmetry.space_group_name_H-M   'P 1'
#
loop_
_entity.id
_entity.type
_entity.pdbx_description
1 polymer ?
#
loop_
_entity_poly.entity_id
_entity_poly.type
_entity_poly.pdbx_seq_one_letter_code
_entity_poly.pdbx_strand_id
1 'polypeptide(L)'
;NIDKEESIELMKESVNFVKEAIEIELGNECSGRRVLIAGSVGPYGAGLHDGSEYRGEYVETTSNATMASWHRPRIEALISAGVDVLALETIPAQAEAEMLMEMLKGYPHMKAWLTFSCKVINIPFIC
;
A
#
# COMPACT_ATOMS: atom_id res chain seq x y z
N ASN A 1 0.81 -23.12 -3.80
CA ASN A 1 -0.35 -22.41 -4.39
C ASN A 1 -1.19 -21.96 -3.22
N ILE A 2 -1.09 -20.68 -2.88
CA ILE A 2 -1.86 -20.03 -1.82
C ILE A 2 -3.11 -19.46 -2.50
N ASP A 3 -4.29 -19.68 -1.94
CA ASP A 3 -5.52 -19.11 -2.51
C ASP A 3 -5.74 -17.65 -2.08
N LYS A 4 -6.83 -17.03 -2.56
CA LYS A 4 -7.11 -15.62 -2.26
C LYS A 4 -7.39 -15.40 -0.76
N GLU A 5 -8.10 -16.32 -0.12
CA GLU A 5 -8.49 -16.18 1.29
C GLU A 5 -7.26 -16.36 2.18
N GLU A 6 -6.44 -17.38 1.90
CA GLU A 6 -5.17 -17.63 2.58
C GLU A 6 -4.21 -16.45 2.40
N SER A 7 -4.16 -15.84 1.21
CA SER A 7 -3.34 -14.64 0.97
C SER A 7 -3.78 -13.45 1.83
N ILE A 8 -5.10 -13.28 2.03
CA ILE A 8 -5.66 -12.21 2.85
C ILE A 8 -5.39 -12.45 4.34
N GLU A 9 -5.48 -13.69 4.81
CA GLU A 9 -5.13 -14.03 6.19
C GLU A 9 -3.64 -13.80 6.46
N LEU A 10 -2.75 -14.15 5.52
CA LEU A 10 -1.32 -13.84 5.64
C LEU A 10 -1.04 -12.32 5.71
N MET A 11 -1.82 -11.50 4.98
CA MET A 11 -1.70 -10.04 5.10
C MET A 11 -2.09 -9.55 6.50
N LYS A 12 -3.17 -10.08 7.09
CA LYS A 12 -3.56 -9.73 8.46
C LYS A 12 -2.51 -10.20 9.47
N GLU A 13 -1.96 -11.39 9.27
CA GLU A 13 -0.94 -11.96 10.16
C GLU A 13 0.35 -11.14 10.14
N SER A 14 0.71 -10.55 9.00
CA SER A 14 1.84 -9.61 8.94
C SER A 14 1.69 -8.42 9.89
N VAL A 15 0.46 -7.94 10.10
CA VAL A 15 0.16 -6.85 11.04
C VAL A 15 0.22 -7.36 12.48
N ASN A 16 -0.21 -8.60 12.74
CA ASN A 16 -0.10 -9.21 14.07
C ASN A 16 1.36 -9.36 14.50
N PHE A 17 2.26 -9.79 13.61
CA PHE A 17 3.69 -9.84 13.92
C PHE A 17 4.28 -8.48 14.30
N VAL A 18 3.83 -7.39 13.66
CA VAL A 18 4.26 -6.04 14.04
C VAL A 18 3.74 -5.66 15.43
N LYS A 19 2.50 -6.02 15.78
CA LYS A 19 1.96 -5.78 17.12
C LYS A 19 2.74 -6.55 18.19
N GLU A 20 3.04 -7.82 17.95
CA GLU A 20 3.87 -8.63 18.85
C GLU A 20 5.26 -8.03 19.02
N ALA A 21 5.88 -7.55 17.93
CA ALA A 21 7.17 -6.87 17.98
C ALA A 21 7.11 -5.58 18.82
N ILE A 22 6.02 -4.80 18.70
CA ILE A 22 5.78 -3.61 19.52
C ILE A 22 5.64 -3.98 21.00
N GLU A 23 4.90 -5.04 21.32
CA GLU A 23 4.73 -5.52 22.70
C GLU A 23 6.07 -5.97 23.31
N ILE A 24 6.90 -6.68 22.54
CA ILE A 24 8.24 -7.11 22.96
C ILE A 24 9.16 -5.89 23.21
N GLU A 25 9.17 -4.92 22.28
CA GLU A 25 10.05 -3.75 22.36
C GLU A 25 9.66 -2.78 23.48
N LEU A 26 8.36 -2.54 23.68
CA LEU A 26 7.89 -1.64 24.73
C LEU A 26 7.93 -2.29 26.11
N GLY A 27 7.84 -3.62 26.19
CA GLY A 27 7.84 -4.37 27.45
C GLY A 27 6.83 -3.80 28.45
N ASN A 28 7.21 -3.77 29.73
CA ASN A 28 6.43 -3.09 30.80
C ASN A 28 6.81 -1.60 30.96
N GLU A 29 7.69 -1.07 30.12
CA GLU A 29 8.15 0.31 30.26
C GLU A 29 7.14 1.27 29.62
N CYS A 30 6.44 2.03 30.46
CA CYS A 30 5.65 3.19 30.04
C CYS A 30 6.58 4.32 29.56
N SER A 31 7.30 4.12 28.46
CA SER A 31 8.13 5.16 27.83
C SER A 31 7.27 6.31 27.25
N GLY A 32 5.94 6.17 27.24
CA GLY A 32 5.00 7.13 26.65
C GLY A 32 5.14 7.26 25.12
N ARG A 33 6.03 6.46 24.51
CA ARG A 33 6.32 6.49 23.07
C ARG A 33 5.19 5.80 22.32
N ARG A 34 4.49 6.56 21.49
CA ARG A 34 3.50 6.01 20.56
C ARG A 34 4.19 5.48 19.30
N VAL A 35 4.09 4.18 19.06
CA VAL A 35 4.46 3.53 17.79
C VAL A 35 3.23 3.43 16.91
N LEU A 36 3.38 3.69 15.61
CA LEU A 36 2.29 3.57 14.62
C LEU A 36 2.58 2.40 13.69
N ILE A 37 1.54 1.67 13.31
CA ILE A 37 1.61 0.57 12.34
C ILE A 37 1.13 1.09 10.99
N ALA A 38 2.01 1.04 9.99
CA ALA A 38 1.69 1.42 8.62
C ALA A 38 1.40 0.19 7.77
N GLY A 39 0.21 0.10 7.17
CA GLY A 39 -0.15 -0.95 6.23
C GLY A 39 0.37 -0.65 4.83
N SER A 40 1.33 -1.45 4.37
CA SER A 40 1.93 -1.35 3.03
C SER A 40 0.92 -1.68 1.92
N VAL A 41 0.73 -0.73 0.99
CA VAL A 41 -0.09 -0.90 -0.21
C VAL A 41 0.72 -0.48 -1.44
N GLY A 42 1.46 -1.44 -1.99
CA GLY A 42 2.18 -1.27 -3.26
C GLY A 42 1.26 -1.24 -4.51
N PRO A 43 1.79 -0.81 -5.67
CA PRO A 43 1.04 -0.58 -6.90
C PRO A 43 0.52 -1.89 -7.51
N TYR A 44 -0.48 -1.77 -8.37
CA TYR A 44 -1.02 -2.86 -9.19
C TYR A 44 0.06 -3.54 -10.02
N GLY A 45 0.98 -2.75 -10.58
CA GLY A 45 2.10 -3.24 -11.39
C GLY A 45 3.02 -4.23 -10.66
N ALA A 46 3.13 -4.16 -9.33
CA ALA A 46 3.93 -5.12 -8.56
C ALA A 46 3.31 -6.53 -8.59
N GLY A 47 1.99 -6.62 -8.67
CA GLY A 47 1.26 -7.88 -8.78
C GLY A 47 1.32 -8.52 -10.18
N LEU A 48 1.78 -7.78 -11.21
CA LEU A 48 1.92 -8.30 -12.58
C LEU A 48 3.23 -9.07 -12.79
N HIS A 49 4.19 -8.94 -11.86
CA HIS A 49 5.50 -9.61 -11.91
C HIS A 49 6.31 -9.34 -13.20
N ASP A 50 6.06 -8.21 -13.88
CA ASP A 50 6.70 -7.80 -15.15
C ASP A 50 7.59 -6.54 -15.00
N GLY A 51 7.81 -6.10 -13.76
CA GLY A 51 8.57 -4.89 -13.42
C GLY A 51 7.86 -3.59 -13.80
N SER A 52 6.57 -3.63 -14.14
CA SER A 52 5.77 -2.43 -14.45
C SER A 52 5.54 -1.52 -13.24
N GLU A 53 5.86 -1.98 -12.02
CA GLU A 53 5.91 -1.19 -10.78
C GLU A 53 6.82 0.05 -10.86
N TYR A 54 7.75 0.11 -11.82
CA TYR A 54 8.60 1.30 -12.07
C TYR A 54 8.25 2.07 -13.35
N ARG A 55 7.30 1.57 -14.16
CA ARG A 55 6.97 2.15 -15.49
C ARG A 55 5.56 2.73 -15.56
N GLY A 56 4.59 2.12 -14.88
CA GLY A 56 3.20 2.58 -14.83
C GLY A 56 2.37 2.31 -16.09
N GLU A 57 2.93 1.63 -17.10
CA GLU A 57 2.30 1.41 -18.42
C GLU A 57 1.01 0.55 -18.36
N TYR A 58 0.81 -0.23 -17.29
CA TYR A 58 -0.38 -1.05 -17.10
C TYR A 58 -1.69 -0.24 -17.05
N VAL A 59 -1.64 1.06 -16.73
CA VAL A 59 -2.83 1.93 -16.71
C VAL A 59 -3.42 2.19 -18.09
N GLU A 60 -2.67 1.93 -19.16
CA GLU A 60 -3.16 2.07 -20.55
C GLU A 60 -4.06 0.89 -20.96
N THR A 61 -3.84 -0.28 -20.36
CA THR A 61 -4.54 -1.53 -20.71
C THR A 61 -5.48 -2.03 -19.61
N THR A 62 -5.35 -1.49 -18.39
CA THR A 62 -6.12 -1.91 -17.21
C THR A 62 -7.04 -0.80 -16.74
N SER A 63 -8.34 -1.10 -16.61
CA SER A 63 -9.32 -0.12 -16.14
C SER A 63 -9.15 0.24 -14.65
N ASN A 64 -9.57 1.45 -14.28
CA ASN A 64 -9.64 1.87 -12.87
C ASN A 64 -10.50 0.92 -12.03
N ALA A 65 -11.60 0.39 -12.57
CA ALA A 65 -12.45 -0.56 -11.86
C ALA A 65 -11.71 -1.89 -11.56
N THR A 66 -10.93 -2.39 -12.51
CA THR A 66 -10.09 -3.58 -12.33
C THR A 66 -9.05 -3.34 -11.24
N MET A 67 -8.29 -2.25 -11.32
CA MET A 67 -7.29 -1.91 -10.30
C MET A 67 -7.92 -1.70 -8.92
N ALA A 68 -9.07 -1.02 -8.84
CA ALA A 68 -9.80 -0.83 -7.60
C ALA A 68 -10.25 -2.17 -6.98
N SER A 69 -10.75 -3.09 -7.79
CA SER A 69 -11.17 -4.42 -7.34
C SER A 69 -10.02 -5.27 -6.80
N TRP A 70 -8.81 -5.03 -7.32
CA TRP A 70 -7.59 -5.71 -6.88
C TRP A 70 -7.05 -5.13 -5.56
N HIS A 71 -7.07 -3.81 -5.39
CA HIS A 71 -6.62 -3.13 -4.17
C HIS A 71 -7.58 -3.29 -2.99
N ARG A 72 -8.88 -3.23 -3.24
CA ARG A 72 -9.93 -3.22 -2.20
C ARG A 72 -9.75 -4.31 -1.13
N PRO A 73 -9.65 -5.61 -1.46
CA PRO A 73 -9.54 -6.64 -0.43
C PRO A 73 -8.25 -6.51 0.39
N ARG A 74 -7.15 -6.03 -0.21
CA ARG A 74 -5.87 -5.81 0.50
C ARG A 74 -5.98 -4.67 1.51
N ILE A 75 -6.59 -3.56 1.11
CA ILE A 75 -6.84 -2.41 1.98
C ILE A 75 -7.77 -2.79 3.12
N GLU A 76 -8.88 -3.48 2.83
CA GLU A 76 -9.83 -3.95 3.84
C GLU A 76 -9.17 -4.93 4.82
N ALA A 77 -8.28 -5.81 4.35
CA ALA A 77 -7.51 -6.70 5.20
C ALA A 77 -6.62 -5.93 6.18
N LEU A 78 -5.84 -4.95 5.70
CA LEU A 78 -4.97 -4.12 6.56
C LEU A 78 -5.78 -3.29 7.56
N ILE A 79 -6.87 -2.67 7.12
CA ILE A 79 -7.76 -1.89 7.99
C ILE A 79 -8.35 -2.80 9.08
N SER A 80 -8.88 -3.96 8.71
CA SER A 80 -9.47 -4.91 9.67
C SER A 80 -8.42 -5.50 10.63
N ALA A 81 -7.18 -5.65 10.19
CA ALA A 81 -6.06 -6.02 11.04
C ALA A 81 -5.62 -4.90 11.99
N GLY A 82 -6.09 -3.67 11.81
CA GLY A 82 -5.89 -2.57 12.76
C GLY A 82 -4.61 -1.77 12.55
N VAL A 83 -4.23 -1.50 11.30
CA VAL A 83 -3.19 -0.51 10.99
C VAL A 83 -3.64 0.91 11.37
N ASP A 84 -2.70 1.75 11.79
CA ASP A 84 -2.97 3.16 12.13
C ASP A 84 -3.05 4.07 10.89
N VAL A 85 -2.30 3.71 9.84
CA VAL A 85 -2.12 4.51 8.62
C VAL A 85 -1.88 3.58 7.43
N LEU A 86 -2.38 3.96 6.26
CA LEU A 86 -2.09 3.26 5.00
C LEU A 86 -0.89 3.91 4.31
N ALA A 87 0.08 3.08 3.91
CA ALA A 87 1.22 3.48 3.13
C ALA A 87 0.96 3.13 1.66
N LEU A 88 0.32 4.04 0.90
CA LEU A 88 0.20 3.88 -0.54
C LEU A 88 1.57 4.20 -1.15
N GLU A 89 2.34 3.17 -1.48
CA GLU A 89 3.77 3.35 -1.72
C GLU A 89 4.22 2.86 -3.08
N THR A 90 5.25 3.51 -3.62
CA THR A 90 5.89 3.10 -4.88
C THR A 90 4.90 3.17 -6.06
N ILE A 91 3.98 4.14 -6.05
CA ILE A 91 2.95 4.27 -7.11
C ILE A 91 3.59 4.92 -8.36
N PRO A 92 3.67 4.23 -9.51
CA PRO A 92 4.36 4.77 -10.68
C PRO A 92 3.44 5.57 -11.63
N ALA A 93 2.13 5.55 -11.41
CA ALA A 93 1.15 6.09 -12.35
C ALA A 93 0.13 7.01 -11.66
N GLN A 94 -0.10 8.20 -12.24
CA GLN A 94 -1.08 9.17 -11.75
C GLN A 94 -2.51 8.60 -11.73
N ALA A 95 -2.91 7.85 -12.77
CA ALA A 95 -4.26 7.27 -12.83
C ALA A 95 -4.53 6.29 -11.68
N GLU A 96 -3.53 5.49 -11.28
CA GLU A 96 -3.65 4.61 -10.12
C GLU A 96 -3.75 5.43 -8.83
N ALA A 97 -2.91 6.46 -8.67
CA ALA A 97 -2.94 7.34 -7.51
C ALA A 97 -4.32 8.02 -7.34
N GLU A 98 -4.90 8.58 -8.40
CA GLU A 98 -6.22 9.21 -8.38
C GLU A 98 -7.32 8.21 -8.00
N MET A 99 -7.26 6.99 -8.57
CA MET A 99 -8.19 5.91 -8.25
C MET A 99 -8.08 5.50 -6.77
N LEU A 100 -6.87 5.38 -6.22
CA LEU A 100 -6.64 5.11 -4.80
C LEU A 100 -7.18 6.24 -3.91
N MET A 101 -6.98 7.51 -4.28
CA MET A 101 -7.54 8.65 -3.55
C MET A 101 -9.06 8.63 -3.52
N GLU A 102 -9.71 8.30 -4.63
CA GLU A 102 -11.16 8.15 -4.68
C GLU A 102 -11.63 7.00 -3.77
N MET A 103 -10.92 5.88 -3.80
CA MET A 103 -11.23 4.72 -2.96
C MET A 103 -11.11 5.03 -1.46
N LEU A 104 -10.10 5.81 -1.06
CA LEU A 104 -9.89 6.20 0.34
C LEU A 104 -11.03 7.03 0.92
N LYS A 105 -11.84 7.71 0.10
CA LYS A 105 -13.05 8.41 0.58
C LYS A 105 -14.05 7.46 1.24
N GLY A 106 -14.01 6.17 0.90
CA GLY A 106 -14.81 5.12 1.55
C GLY A 106 -14.34 4.77 2.96
N TYR A 107 -13.17 5.23 3.39
CA TYR A 107 -12.56 4.93 4.69
C TYR A 107 -12.21 6.23 5.44
N PRO A 108 -13.19 7.06 5.83
CA PRO A 108 -12.97 8.42 6.35
C PRO A 108 -12.15 8.48 7.65
N HIS A 109 -12.04 7.37 8.39
CA HIS A 109 -11.24 7.28 9.60
C HIS A 109 -9.75 7.01 9.31
N MET A 110 -9.42 6.57 8.11
CA MET A 110 -8.05 6.21 7.74
C MET A 110 -7.25 7.39 7.25
N LYS A 111 -6.04 7.49 7.80
CA LYS A 111 -4.99 8.34 7.26
C LYS A 111 -4.18 7.53 6.27
N ALA A 112 -3.64 8.21 5.27
CA ALA A 112 -2.72 7.60 4.34
C ALA A 112 -1.64 8.61 3.93
N TRP A 113 -0.48 8.09 3.53
CA TRP A 113 0.42 8.84 2.66
C TRP A 113 0.45 8.17 1.28
N LEU A 114 0.88 8.96 0.29
CA LEU A 114 1.09 8.51 -1.08
C LEU A 114 2.53 8.83 -1.47
N THR A 115 3.29 7.83 -1.90
CA THR A 115 4.63 8.01 -2.48
C THR A 115 4.65 7.54 -3.92
N PHE A 116 5.44 8.24 -4.74
CA PHE A 116 5.58 7.96 -6.16
C PHE A 116 6.94 7.39 -6.51
N SER A 117 6.97 6.50 -7.49
CA SER A 117 8.19 6.16 -8.23
C SER A 117 8.24 6.99 -9.51
N CYS A 118 9.24 7.87 -9.61
CA CYS A 118 9.35 8.82 -10.69
C CYS A 118 10.42 8.42 -11.71
N LYS A 119 10.13 8.58 -13.00
CA LYS A 119 11.15 8.52 -14.06
C LYS A 119 12.05 9.75 -13.93
N VAL A 120 13.38 9.54 -13.93
CA VAL A 120 14.33 10.64 -14.04
C VAL A 120 14.34 11.10 -15.50
N ILE A 121 13.88 12.32 -15.75
CA ILE A 121 14.01 12.94 -17.08
C ILE A 121 15.39 13.59 -17.13
N ASN A 122 16.32 13.00 -17.88
CA ASN A 122 17.55 13.69 -18.24
C ASN A 122 17.19 14.80 -19.24
N ILE A 123 17.02 16.01 -18.74
CA ILE A 123 16.96 17.21 -19.58
C ILE A 123 18.40 17.43 -20.06
N PRO A 124 18.72 17.31 -21.36
CA PRO A 124 20.04 17.66 -21.83
C PRO A 124 20.27 19.14 -21.51
N PHE A 125 21.29 19.43 -20.71
CA PHE A 125 21.76 20.79 -20.51
C PHE A 125 22.14 21.35 -21.89
N ILE A 126 21.32 22.25 -22.42
CA ILE A 126 21.71 23.11 -23.54
C ILE A 126 22.58 24.20 -22.91
N CYS A 127 23.90 24.04 -23.03
CA CYS A 127 24.86 25.14 -22.85
C CYS A 127 24.78 26.09 -24.03
#